data_AF-A0A7K3H6D7-F1
#
_entry.id   AF-A0A7K3H6D7-F1
#
_cell.length_a   1.000
_cell.length_b   1.000
_cell.length_c   1.000
_cell.angle_alpha   90.00
_cell.angle_beta   90.00
_cell.angle_gamma   90.00
#
_symmetry.space_group_name_H-M   'P 1'
#
loop_
_entity.id
_entity.type
_entity.pdbx_description
1 polymer ?
#
loop_
_entity_poly.entity_id
_entity_poly.type
_entity_poly.pdbx_seq_one_letter_code
_entity_poly.pdbx_strand_id
1 'polypeptide(L)'
;DFPQQLLELTRFLDDAFPDGHPYSRIHAVPGPVQATSPGGVQSAGRPQVWLLGSSGFSAQLAGSLGLPFSFAHHFSAANTLPALEL
;
A
#
# COMPACT_ATOMS: atom_id res chain seq x y z
N ASP A 1 14.56 -2.18 3.51
CA ASP A 1 13.99 -0.84 3.46
C ASP A 1 12.62 -0.82 2.78
N PHE A 2 12.52 -1.00 1.45
CA PHE A 2 11.25 -0.85 0.74
C PHE A 2 10.06 -1.68 1.28
N PRO A 3 10.18 -3.00 1.55
CA PRO A 3 9.06 -3.76 2.13
C PRO A 3 8.62 -3.25 3.51
N GLN A 4 9.56 -2.73 4.30
CA GLN A 4 9.28 -2.17 5.62
C GLN A 4 8.53 -0.84 5.48
N GLN A 5 8.95 0.02 4.55
CA GLN A 5 8.25 1.28 4.23
C GLN A 5 6.85 1.03 3.69
N LEU A 6 6.66 0.03 2.83
CA LEU A 6 5.34 -0.36 2.32
C LEU A 6 4.43 -0.84 3.46
N LEU A 7 4.95 -1.62 4.39
CA LEU A 7 4.21 -2.08 5.56
C LEU A 7 3.82 -0.90 6.48
N GLU A 8 4.75 0.02 6.73
CA GLU A 8 4.50 1.22 7.54
C GLU A 8 3.43 2.11 6.89
N LEU A 9 3.52 2.37 5.59
CA LEU A 9 2.52 3.11 4.83
C LEU A 9 1.15 2.42 4.91
N THR A 10 1.12 1.10 4.72
CA THR A 10 -0.13 0.33 4.76
C THR A 10 -0.78 0.44 6.14
N ARG A 11 0.00 0.31 7.23
CA ARG A 11 -0.50 0.52 8.60
C ARG A 11 -1.00 1.93 8.85
N PHE A 12 -0.32 2.94 8.33
CA PHE A 12 -0.77 4.33 8.42
C PHE A 12 -2.11 4.53 7.72
N LEU A 13 -2.27 3.99 6.51
CA LEU A 13 -3.52 4.12 5.76
C LEU A 13 -4.67 3.28 6.37
N ASP A 14 -4.35 2.16 7.00
CA ASP A 14 -5.31 1.27 7.68
C ASP A 14 -5.66 1.73 9.11
N ASP A 15 -5.08 2.83 9.59
CA ASP A 15 -5.25 3.31 10.97
C ASP A 15 -4.91 2.22 12.02
N ALA A 16 -3.87 1.43 11.73
CA ALA A 16 -3.57 0.17 12.41
C ALA A 16 -2.21 0.18 13.13
N PHE A 17 -1.69 1.37 13.48
CA PHE A 17 -0.51 1.45 14.34
C PHE A 17 -0.85 0.98 15.77
N PRO A 18 0.03 0.20 16.42
CA PRO A 18 -0.18 -0.21 17.81
C PRO A 18 -0.26 0.99 18.77
N ASP A 19 -0.93 0.79 19.90
CA ASP A 19 -0.95 1.76 20.99
C ASP A 19 0.48 2.12 21.43
N GLY A 20 0.72 3.42 21.64
CA GLY A 20 2.04 3.94 22.01
C GLY A 20 3.03 4.08 20.85
N HIS A 21 2.68 3.67 19.63
CA HIS A 21 3.48 3.98 18.45
C HIS A 21 3.56 5.51 18.25
N PRO A 22 4.72 6.09 17.89
CA PRO A 22 4.87 7.54 17.73
C PRO A 22 3.84 8.18 16.78
N TYR A 23 3.38 7.42 15.79
CA TYR A 23 2.42 7.85 14.78
C TYR A 23 0.98 7.37 15.02
N SER A 24 0.65 6.76 16.16
CA SER A 24 -0.71 6.24 16.43
C SER A 24 -1.80 7.32 16.49
N ARG A 25 -1.41 8.59 16.61
CA ARG A 25 -2.31 9.77 16.64
C ARG A 25 -2.35 10.54 15.32
N ILE A 26 -1.65 10.04 14.30
CA ILE A 26 -1.61 10.65 12.97
C ILE A 26 -2.45 9.75 12.07
N HIS A 27 -3.47 10.33 11.45
CA HIS A 27 -4.43 9.58 10.64
C HIS A 27 -4.39 10.02 9.19
N ALA A 28 -4.51 9.06 8.26
CA ALA A 28 -4.71 9.36 6.86
C ALA A 28 -6.15 9.85 6.62
N VAL A 29 -6.31 10.87 5.77
CA VAL A 29 -7.62 11.35 5.30
C VAL A 29 -7.57 11.46 3.76
N PRO A 30 -8.46 10.77 3.01
CA PRO A 30 -9.53 9.92 3.52
C PRO A 30 -9.02 8.60 4.13
N GLY A 31 -9.72 8.07 5.14
CA GLY A 31 -9.29 6.85 5.85
C GLY A 31 -10.25 6.41 6.96
N PRO A 32 -9.97 5.25 7.61
CA PRO A 32 -10.86 4.60 8.58
C PRO A 32 -11.31 5.49 9.74
N VAL A 33 -10.47 6.44 10.16
CA VAL A 33 -10.78 7.42 11.23
C VAL A 33 -12.08 8.20 10.96
N GLN A 34 -12.43 8.42 9.69
CA GLN A 34 -13.63 9.16 9.32
C GLN A 34 -14.93 8.43 9.69
N ALA A 35 -14.91 7.10 9.85
CA ALA A 35 -16.07 6.33 10.29
C ALA A 35 -16.46 6.62 11.76
N THR A 36 -15.50 7.07 12.58
CA THR A 36 -15.73 7.33 14.02
C THR A 36 -15.69 8.83 14.36
N SER A 37 -15.28 9.67 13.42
CA SER A 37 -15.17 11.12 13.62
C SER A 37 -16.54 11.81 13.52
N PRO A 38 -16.89 12.73 14.43
CA PRO A 38 -18.12 13.52 14.34
C PRO A 38 -18.20 14.29 13.01
N GLY A 39 -19.28 14.10 12.26
CA GLY A 39 -19.45 14.71 10.93
C GLY A 39 -18.62 14.06 9.81
N GLY A 40 -17.92 12.95 10.09
CA GLY A 40 -17.18 12.18 9.11
C GLY A 40 -18.07 11.34 8.18
N VAL A 41 -17.50 10.96 7.02
CA VAL A 41 -18.15 10.03 6.09
C VAL A 41 -18.10 8.63 6.71
N GLN A 42 -19.26 7.96 6.74
CA GLN A 42 -19.42 6.59 7.26
C GLN A 42 -18.82 5.54 6.30
N SER A 43 -17.53 5.66 6.01
CA SER A 43 -16.73 4.71 5.25
C SER A 43 -15.54 4.30 6.08
N ALA A 44 -15.45 3.02 6.41
CA ALA A 44 -14.28 2.44 7.07
C ALA A 44 -13.13 2.16 6.09
N GLY A 45 -13.32 2.40 4.80
CA GLY A 45 -12.36 2.08 3.74
C GLY A 45 -11.37 3.21 3.47
N ARG A 46 -10.15 2.83 3.13
CA ARG A 46 -9.14 3.69 2.50
C ARG A 46 -9.08 3.46 0.98
N PRO A 47 -8.43 4.34 0.21
CA PRO A 47 -8.11 4.06 -1.19
C PRO A 47 -7.30 2.75 -1.36
N GLN A 48 -7.50 2.09 -2.50
CA GLN A 48 -6.73 0.90 -2.88
C GLN A 48 -5.26 1.27 -3.10
N VAL A 49 -4.35 0.48 -2.53
CA VAL A 49 -2.90 0.64 -2.75
C VAL A 49 -2.50 -0.14 -3.99
N TRP A 50 -1.80 0.51 -4.91
CA TRP A 50 -1.21 -0.10 -6.09
C TRP A 50 0.31 -0.09 -5.98
N LEU A 51 0.94 -1.24 -6.21
CA LEU A 51 2.39 -1.34 -6.25
C LEU A 51 2.87 -1.07 -7.68
N LEU A 52 3.73 -0.06 -7.85
CA LEU A 52 4.36 0.25 -9.14
C LEU A 52 5.80 -0.24 -9.10
N GLY A 53 6.24 -0.95 -10.14
CA GLY A 53 7.58 -1.52 -10.15
C GLY A 53 8.12 -1.82 -11.54
N SER A 54 9.43 -1.98 -11.63
CA SER A 54 10.16 -2.25 -12.89
C SER A 54 11.05 -3.49 -12.78
N SER A 55 10.81 -4.36 -11.79
CA SER A 55 11.62 -5.54 -11.52
C SER A 55 10.78 -6.76 -11.12
N GLY A 56 11.35 -7.95 -11.24
CA GLY A 56 10.73 -9.18 -10.74
C GLY A 56 10.52 -9.16 -9.22
N PHE A 57 11.40 -8.50 -8.46
CA PHE A 57 11.24 -8.34 -7.01
C PHE A 57 9.93 -7.62 -6.66
N SER A 58 9.63 -6.50 -7.33
CA SER A 58 8.37 -5.78 -7.10
C SER A 58 7.14 -6.59 -7.51
N ALA A 59 7.23 -7.39 -8.57
CA ALA A 59 6.14 -8.26 -9.00
C ALA A 59 5.86 -9.38 -7.97
N GLN A 60 6.90 -10.08 -7.51
CA GLN A 60 6.78 -11.08 -6.44
C GLN A 60 6.28 -10.48 -5.13
N LEU A 61 6.75 -9.29 -4.77
CA LEU A 61 6.28 -8.61 -3.57
C LEU A 61 4.79 -8.28 -3.68
N ALA A 62 4.33 -7.73 -4.80
CA ALA A 62 2.91 -7.47 -5.05
C ALA A 62 2.08 -8.76 -4.92
N GLY A 63 2.52 -9.84 -5.57
CA GLY A 63 1.87 -11.15 -5.51
C GLY A 63 1.79 -11.70 -4.08
N SER A 64 2.90 -11.63 -3.32
CA SER A 64 2.95 -12.11 -1.93
C SER A 64 2.04 -11.33 -0.98
N LEU A 65 1.79 -10.05 -1.26
CA LEU A 65 0.94 -9.17 -0.46
C LEU A 65 -0.50 -9.08 -0.99
N GLY A 66 -0.80 -9.71 -2.13
CA GLY A 66 -2.10 -9.61 -2.79
C GLY A 66 -2.43 -8.20 -3.29
N LEU A 67 -1.42 -7.38 -3.58
CA LEU A 67 -1.62 -6.00 -4.03
C LEU A 67 -1.76 -5.95 -5.56
N PRO A 68 -2.62 -5.07 -6.10
CA PRO A 68 -2.63 -4.80 -7.54
C PRO A 68 -1.29 -4.18 -7.96
N PHE A 69 -0.82 -4.56 -9.15
CA PHE A 69 0.52 -4.26 -9.62
C PHE A 69 0.50 -3.59 -11.00
N SER A 70 1.38 -2.60 -11.21
CA SER A 70 1.62 -1.97 -12.50
C SER A 70 3.10 -2.00 -12.83
N PHE A 71 3.45 -2.69 -13.91
CA PHE A 71 4.84 -2.82 -14.36
C PHE A 71 5.25 -1.65 -15.27
N ALA A 72 6.35 -0.98 -14.94
CA ALA A 72 6.88 0.12 -15.73
C ALA A 72 7.71 -0.37 -16.93
N HIS A 73 7.01 -0.81 -17.98
CA HIS A 73 7.61 -1.37 -19.20
C HIS A 73 8.64 -0.43 -19.85
N HIS A 74 8.34 0.87 -19.91
CA HIS A 74 9.23 1.87 -20.52
C HIS A 74 10.59 1.99 -19.82
N PHE A 75 10.69 1.63 -18.53
CA PHE A 75 11.97 1.62 -17.81
C PHE A 75 12.71 0.28 -17.92
N SER A 76 12.00 -0.85 -18.04
CA SER A 76 12.61 -2.17 -18.01
C SER A 76 11.86 -3.18 -18.86
N ALA A 77 11.78 -2.92 -20.18
CA ALA A 77 10.98 -3.68 -21.12
C ALA A 77 11.31 -5.18 -21.13
N ALA A 78 12.61 -5.52 -21.04
CA ALA A 78 13.09 -6.90 -21.00
C ALA A 78 12.56 -7.69 -19.79
N ASN A 79 12.18 -7.01 -18.71
CA ASN A 79 11.68 -7.62 -17.48
C ASN A 79 10.15 -7.69 -17.41
N THR A 80 9.43 -7.12 -18.38
CA THR A 80 7.95 -7.08 -18.34
C THR A 80 7.32 -8.47 -18.46
N LEU A 81 7.70 -9.24 -19.48
CA LEU A 81 7.17 -10.60 -19.65
C LEU A 81 7.61 -11.53 -18.50
N PRO A 82 8.90 -11.55 -18.09
CA PRO A 82 9.30 -12.32 -16.91
C PRO A 82 8.53 -11.96 -15.64
N ALA A 83 8.16 -10.70 -15.44
CA ALA A 83 7.41 -10.28 -14.27
C ALA A 83 5.94 -10.75 -14.27
N LEU A 84 5.35 -11.03 -15.44
CA LEU A 84 3.99 -11.56 -15.57
C LEU A 84 3.90 -13.07 -15.27
N GLU A 85 5.00 -13.79 -15.42
CA GLU A 85 5.09 -15.25 -15.22
C GLU A 85 5.39 -15.64 -13.76
N LEU A 86 5.50 -14.65 -12.84
CA LEU A 86 5.78 -14.84 -11.41
C LEU A 86 4.49 -14.93 -10.60
#